data_AF-A0A357R5L7-F1
#
_entry.id   AF-A0A357R5L7-F1
#
_cell.length_a   1.000
_cell.length_b   1.000
_cell.length_c   1.000
_cell.angle_alpha   90.00
_cell.angle_beta   90.00
_cell.angle_gamma   90.00
#
_symmetry.space_group_name_H-M   'P 1'
#
loop_
_entity.id
_entity.type
_entity.pdbx_description
1 polymer ?
#
loop_
_entity_poly.entity_id
_entity_poly.type
_entity_poly.pdbx_seq_one_letter_code
_entity_poly.pdbx_strand_id
1 'polypeptide(L)'
;LRRAKAAFIISDCAEGIAAAVLEQLQRGATLLEGRGAWSRRDKEVLLVVVNSNEVARLKALVAARDPDAFVIVADIHEVLGEGFSRQAIKRGEESGRIR
;
A
#
# COMPACT_ATOMS: atom_id res chain seq x y z
N LEU A 1 15.79 9.75 -6.40
CA LEU A 1 14.96 8.54 -6.23
C LEU A 1 13.60 8.94 -5.69
N ARG A 2 12.53 8.65 -6.43
CA ARG A 2 11.16 8.86 -5.96
C ARG A 2 10.91 7.82 -4.86
N ARG A 3 10.94 8.22 -3.59
CA ARG A 3 10.80 7.30 -2.46
C ARG A 3 9.36 6.79 -2.39
N ALA A 4 9.18 5.47 -2.43
CA ALA A 4 7.89 4.84 -2.23
C ALA A 4 7.52 4.85 -0.74
N LYS A 5 6.22 4.83 -0.45
CA LYS A 5 5.65 4.76 0.88
C LYS A 5 4.58 3.67 0.90
N ALA A 6 4.55 2.89 1.98
CA ALA A 6 3.42 2.02 2.28
C ALA A 6 2.44 2.84 3.11
N ALA A 7 1.18 2.84 2.71
CA ALA A 7 0.08 3.39 3.48
C ALA A 7 -0.82 2.24 3.94
N PHE A 8 -1.04 2.14 5.24
CA PHE A 8 -2.05 1.28 5.83
C PHE A 8 -3.20 2.18 6.27
N ILE A 9 -4.38 1.95 5.71
CA ILE A 9 -5.58 2.73 5.98
C ILE A 9 -6.54 1.84 6.74
N ILE A 10 -6.91 2.26 7.94
CA ILE A 10 -7.82 1.52 8.81
C ILE A 10 -9.13 2.32 8.83
N SER A 11 -10.21 1.70 8.38
CA SER A 11 -11.49 2.36 8.14
C SER A 11 -12.64 1.33 8.13
N ASP A 12 -13.85 1.76 8.51
CA ASP A 12 -15.07 0.96 8.30
C ASP A 12 -15.64 1.15 6.86
N CYS A 13 -14.98 1.96 6.04
CA CYS A 13 -15.32 2.23 4.63
C CYS A 13 -14.16 1.85 3.68
N ALA A 14 -13.41 0.79 4.02
CA ALA A 14 -12.20 0.39 3.30
C ALA A 14 -12.44 0.12 1.80
N GLU A 15 -13.55 -0.55 1.44
CA GLU A 15 -13.93 -0.79 0.04
C GLU A 15 -14.13 0.50 -0.76
N GLY A 16 -14.86 1.47 -0.19
CA GLY A 16 -15.12 2.76 -0.84
C GLY A 16 -13.84 3.59 -1.02
N ILE A 17 -12.91 3.49 -0.08
CA ILE A 17 -11.57 4.07 -0.20
C ILE A 17 -10.77 3.34 -1.28
N ALA A 18 -10.81 2.01 -1.33
CA ALA A 18 -10.10 1.22 -2.32
C ALA A 18 -10.53 1.59 -3.75
N ALA A 19 -11.84 1.71 -4.00
CA ALA A 19 -12.38 2.16 -5.28
C ALA A 19 -11.84 3.55 -5.67
N ALA A 20 -11.86 4.50 -4.73
CA ALA A 20 -11.35 5.85 -4.98
C ALA A 20 -9.82 5.87 -5.22
N VAL A 21 -9.04 5.01 -4.55
CA VAL A 21 -7.60 4.85 -4.78
C VAL A 21 -7.34 4.32 -6.19
N LEU A 22 -8.07 3.29 -6.61
CA LEU A 22 -7.96 2.69 -7.95
C LEU A 22 -8.29 3.73 -9.04
N GLU A 23 -9.40 4.45 -8.91
CA GLU A 23 -9.89 5.37 -9.93
C GLU A 23 -9.12 6.69 -9.97
N GLN A 24 -8.88 7.31 -8.80
CA GLN A 24 -8.39 8.69 -8.74
C GLN A 24 -6.86 8.77 -8.63
N LEU A 25 -6.23 7.80 -7.96
CA LEU A 25 -4.78 7.75 -7.80
C LEU A 25 -4.12 6.80 -8.80
N GLN A 26 -4.89 5.94 -9.48
CA GLN A 26 -4.37 4.95 -10.42
C GLN A 26 -3.33 4.05 -9.74
N ARG A 27 -3.63 3.61 -8.52
CA ARG A 27 -2.79 2.74 -7.70
C ARG A 27 -3.53 1.45 -7.36
N GLY A 28 -2.81 0.34 -7.38
CA GLY A 28 -3.29 -0.91 -6.81
C GLY A 28 -3.41 -0.81 -5.29
N ALA A 29 -4.32 -1.59 -4.73
CA ALA A 29 -4.53 -1.70 -3.30
C ALA A 29 -4.83 -3.16 -2.92
N THR A 30 -4.51 -3.54 -1.70
CA THR A 30 -4.78 -4.87 -1.15
C THR A 30 -5.58 -4.74 0.12
N LEU A 31 -6.71 -5.46 0.22
CA LEU A 31 -7.47 -5.58 1.46
C LEU A 31 -6.80 -6.63 2.34
N LEU A 32 -6.58 -6.26 3.60
CA LEU A 32 -6.05 -7.13 4.65
C LEU A 32 -7.12 -7.27 5.73
N GLU A 33 -7.36 -8.49 6.17
CA GLU A 33 -8.22 -8.76 7.31
C GLU A 33 -7.45 -8.50 8.61
N GLY A 34 -8.06 -7.71 9.50
CA GLY A 34 -7.53 -7.38 10.81
C GLY A 34 -8.59 -7.51 11.90
N ARG A 35 -8.15 -7.44 13.15
CA ARG A 35 -9.05 -7.42 14.31
C ARG A 35 -8.65 -6.32 15.27
N GLY A 36 -9.60 -5.48 15.67
CA GLY A 36 -9.34 -4.43 16.65
C GLY A 36 -8.93 -5.02 18.00
N ALA A 37 -7.77 -4.63 18.52
CA ALA A 37 -7.29 -5.11 19.81
C ALA A 37 -8.24 -4.72 20.96
N TRP A 38 -8.81 -3.51 20.88
CA TRP A 38 -9.78 -2.99 21.85
C TRP A 38 -11.20 -3.47 21.55
N SER A 39 -11.70 -3.18 20.35
CA SER A 39 -13.10 -3.45 19.98
C SER A 39 -13.44 -4.92 19.78
N ARG A 40 -12.42 -5.78 19.54
CA ARG A 40 -12.55 -7.20 19.17
C ARG A 40 -13.38 -7.45 17.91
N ARG A 41 -13.72 -6.39 17.17
CA ARG A 41 -14.42 -6.46 15.88
C ARG A 41 -13.41 -6.66 14.76
N ASP A 42 -13.87 -7.35 13.73
CA ASP A 42 -13.13 -7.47 12.48
C ASP A 42 -13.02 -6.08 11.84
N LYS A 43 -11.89 -5.86 11.18
CA LYS A 43 -11.52 -4.59 10.56
C LYS A 43 -10.88 -4.89 9.23
N GLU A 44 -11.29 -4.14 8.21
CA GLU A 44 -10.59 -4.14 6.94
C GLU A 44 -9.48 -3.09 6.97
N VAL A 45 -8.28 -3.51 6.56
CA VAL A 45 -7.12 -2.64 6.45
C VAL A 45 -6.72 -2.59 4.98
N LEU A 46 -6.70 -1.39 4.41
CA LEU A 46 -6.28 -1.20 3.02
C LEU A 46 -4.78 -0.89 2.98
N LEU A 47 -4.01 -1.76 2.34
CA LEU A 47 -2.61 -1.53 2.01
C LEU A 47 -2.50 -0.90 0.62
N VAL A 48 -1.85 0.26 0.54
CA VAL A 48 -1.57 0.96 -0.71
C VAL A 48 -0.10 1.35 -0.76
N VAL A 49 0.56 1.11 -1.90
CA VAL A 49 1.90 1.67 -2.15
C VAL A 49 1.75 2.91 -3.02
N VAL A 50 2.32 4.03 -2.55
CA VAL A 50 2.27 5.32 -3.25
C VAL A 50 3.66 5.96 -3.31
N ASN A 51 3.85 6.90 -4.21
CA ASN A 51 5.01 7.78 -4.15
C ASN A 51 4.88 8.77 -2.99
N SER A 52 6.00 9.23 -2.45
CA SER A 52 6.02 10.24 -1.38
C SER A 52 5.19 11.50 -1.70
N ASN A 53 5.13 11.92 -2.97
CA ASN A 53 4.35 13.09 -3.39
C ASN A 53 2.84 12.84 -3.51
N GLU A 54 2.40 11.59 -3.49
CA GLU A 54 0.98 11.20 -3.54
C GLU A 54 0.36 11.08 -2.14
N VAL A 55 1.18 11.03 -1.08
CA VAL A 55 0.72 10.83 0.31
C VAL A 55 -0.28 11.88 0.76
N ALA A 56 -0.06 13.16 0.44
CA ALA A 56 -0.97 14.23 0.82
C ALA A 56 -2.35 14.06 0.15
N ARG A 57 -2.37 13.70 -1.14
CA ARG A 57 -3.60 13.44 -1.90
C ARG A 57 -4.33 12.20 -1.37
N LEU A 58 -3.58 11.14 -1.02
CA LEU A 58 -4.15 9.94 -0.41
C LEU A 58 -4.84 10.26 0.93
N LYS A 59 -4.18 11.02 1.81
CA LYS A 59 -4.77 11.42 3.10
C LYS A 59 -6.05 12.24 2.93
N ALA A 60 -6.05 13.19 2.00
CA ALA A 60 -7.23 13.99 1.69
C ALA A 60 -8.39 13.13 1.16
N LEU A 61 -8.09 12.19 0.26
CA LEU A 61 -9.07 11.25 -0.27
C LEU A 61 -9.66 10.35 0.82
N VAL A 62 -8.82 9.81 1.70
CA VAL A 62 -9.27 8.99 2.85
C VAL A 62 -10.18 9.81 3.76
N ALA A 63 -9.75 10.99 4.20
CA ALA A 63 -10.52 11.85 5.10
C ALA A 63 -11.87 12.30 4.50
N ALA A 64 -11.94 12.47 3.18
CA ALA A 64 -13.18 12.81 2.48
C ALA A 64 -14.17 11.63 2.40
N ARG A 65 -13.69 10.39 2.51
CA ARG A 65 -14.51 9.17 2.47
C ARG A 65 -14.90 8.68 3.86
N ASP A 66 -13.97 8.76 4.80
CA ASP A 66 -14.16 8.39 6.19
C ASP A 66 -13.35 9.33 7.10
N PRO A 67 -14.00 10.31 7.75
CA PRO A 67 -13.35 11.21 8.70
C PRO A 67 -12.79 10.52 9.95
N ASP A 68 -13.29 9.34 10.30
CA ASP A 68 -12.85 8.56 11.47
C ASP A 68 -11.72 7.57 11.12
N ALA A 69 -11.38 7.44 9.83
CA ALA A 69 -10.26 6.62 9.38
C ALA A 69 -8.92 7.23 9.81
N PHE A 70 -7.93 6.35 10.00
CA PHE A 70 -6.54 6.78 10.20
C PHE A 70 -5.60 6.07 9.23
N VAL A 71 -4.51 6.78 8.90
CA VAL A 71 -3.52 6.35 7.90
C VAL A 71 -2.14 6.27 8.54
N ILE A 72 -1.56 5.06 8.55
CA ILE A 72 -0.16 4.84 8.91
C ILE A 72 0.66 4.90 7.63
N VAL A 73 1.72 5.72 7.62
CA VAL A 73 2.64 5.83 6.48
C VAL A 73 4.01 5.32 6.90
N ALA A 74 4.53 4.34 6.17
CA ALA A 74 5.84 3.75 6.40
C ALA A 74 6.76 3.96 5.19
N ASP A 75 8.05 4.14 5.47
CA ASP A 75 9.08 4.32 4.45
C ASP A 75 9.47 2.98 3.85
N ILE A 76 9.44 2.90 2.52
CA ILE A 76 9.87 1.71 1.78
C ILE A 76 11.28 1.93 1.25
N HIS A 77 12.17 0.99 1.53
CA HIS A 77 13.54 0.98 0.99
C HIS A 77 13.57 0.49 -0.46
N GLU A 78 12.85 -0.59 -0.76
CA GLU A 78 12.73 -1.18 -2.09
C GLU A 78 11.34 -1.76 -2.32
N VAL A 79 10.84 -1.63 -3.54
CA VAL A 79 9.60 -2.25 -4.01
C VAL A 79 9.81 -2.73 -5.44
N LEU A 80 9.49 -4.00 -5.67
CA LEU A 80 9.57 -4.66 -6.97
C LEU A 80 8.16 -4.82 -7.53
N GLY A 81 7.98 -4.55 -8.83
CA GLY A 81 6.70 -4.75 -9.51
C GLY A 81 6.38 -3.64 -10.51
N GLU A 82 5.32 -3.87 -11.28
CA GLU A 82 4.82 -2.88 -12.24
C GLU A 82 4.45 -1.56 -11.53
N GLY A 83 4.85 -0.43 -12.13
CA GLY A 83 4.65 0.90 -11.55
C GLY A 83 5.68 1.32 -10.49
N PHE A 84 6.65 0.45 -10.15
CA PHE A 84 7.77 0.72 -9.24
C PHE A 84 9.11 0.28 -9.85
N SER A 85 10.24 0.59 -9.20
CA SER A 85 11.57 0.41 -9.80
C SER A 85 11.81 -1.05 -10.20
N ARG A 86 11.92 -1.32 -11.51
CA ARG A 86 12.33 -2.61 -12.05
C ARG A 86 13.85 -2.75 -11.87
N GLN A 87 14.32 -3.02 -10.65
CA GLN A 87 15.62 -3.67 -10.56
C GLN A 87 15.42 -5.09 -11.07
N ALA A 88 15.91 -5.35 -12.28
CA ALA A 88 15.95 -6.70 -12.83
C ALA A 88 16.68 -7.57 -11.81
N ILE A 89 16.01 -8.59 -11.27
CA ILE A 89 16.69 -9.67 -10.58
C ILE A 89 17.67 -10.23 -11.62
N LYS A 90 18.97 -9.95 -11.46
CA LYS A 90 19.99 -10.74 -12.14
C LYS A 90 19.80 -12.14 -11.60
N ARG A 91 19.15 -13.01 -12.38
CA ARG A 91 19.10 -14.45 -12.10
C ARG A 91 20.54 -14.85 -11.85
N GLY A 92 20.82 -15.24 -10.60
CA GLY A 92 22.16 -15.66 -10.19
C GLY A 92 22.67 -16.67 -11.19
N GLU A 93 23.90 -16.47 -11.63
CA GLU A 93 24.69 -17.47 -12.33
C GLU A 93 24.52 -18.80 -11.60
N GLU A 94 23.92 -19.80 -12.26
CA GLU A 94 24.05 -21.19 -11.84
C GLU A 94 25.52 -21.58 -12.01
N SER A 95 26.31 -21.20 -11.01
CA SER A 95 27.62 -21.77 -10.75
C SER A 95 27.40 -23.21 -10.27
N GLY A 96 27.93 -24.16 -11.04
CA GLY A 96 28.31 -25.48 -10.51
C GLY A 96 27.24 -26.57 -10.58
N ARG A 97 27.06 -27.18 -11.75
CA ARG A 97 26.89 -28.64 -11.86
C ARG A 97 28.26 -29.21 -12.22
N ILE A 98 29.05 -29.57 -11.20
CA ILE A 98 29.36 -30.95 -10.78
C ILE A 98 29.81 -31.83 -11.95
N ARG A 99 31.11 -32.21 -11.89
CA ARG A 99 31.81 -33.34 -12.52
C ARG A 99 31.17 -33.99 -13.75
#